data_AF-A0A9X1NZ30-F1
#
_entry.id   AF-A0A9X1NZ30-F1
#
_cell.length_a   1.000
_cell.length_b   1.000
_cell.length_c   1.000
_cell.angle_alpha   90.00
_cell.angle_beta   90.00
_cell.angle_gamma   90.00
#
_symmetry.space_group_name_H-M   'P 1'
#
loop_
_entity.id
_entity.type
_entity.pdbx_description
1 polymer ?
#
loop_
_entity_poly.entity_id
_entity_poly.type
_entity_poly.pdbx_seq_one_letter_code
_entity_poly.pdbx_strand_id
1 'polypeptide(L)'
;MQRTVIVTGGSRGIGRATALLLAAHGWDIVVNYANNHDEAASVVAEIVGQGGRANAVRADVSSAAEMKALFDQAEGAYGKVNALVSSAGIIRPSPIKDLDDAGLSEQLDTNLRGTINGMREAARRIVDGGRIVSISSTTLALNPPGYGIYNATKAAIEALTRVLAKELGSRRITVNAVAPGPVETDLFVTGKSPAEIDRMAQAAPFKRLGQPQDIAEVVAFLLSDAAGWVNGQVVRANGGLA
;
A
#
# COMPACT_ATOMS: atom_id res chain seq x y z
N MET A 1 18.86 -11.19 -13.00
CA MET A 1 17.56 -10.61 -13.42
C MET A 1 17.15 -9.60 -12.36
N GLN A 2 16.63 -8.45 -12.77
CA GLN A 2 16.08 -7.46 -11.84
C GLN A 2 14.81 -8.01 -11.18
N ARG A 3 14.48 -7.53 -9.97
CA ARG A 3 13.27 -7.96 -9.24
C ARG A 3 12.09 -7.11 -9.68
N THR A 4 10.93 -7.74 -9.89
CA THR A 4 9.70 -7.07 -10.31
C THR A 4 8.76 -6.87 -9.12
N VAL A 5 8.22 -5.66 -8.97
CA VAL A 5 7.21 -5.34 -7.96
C VAL A 5 5.97 -4.71 -8.59
N ILE A 6 4.81 -5.16 -8.15
CA ILE A 6 3.54 -4.49 -8.42
C ILE A 6 3.22 -3.56 -7.24
N VAL A 7 2.95 -2.29 -7.53
CA VAL A 7 2.52 -1.30 -6.53
C VAL A 7 1.11 -0.83 -6.86
N THR A 8 0.12 -1.27 -6.08
CA THR A 8 -1.26 -0.79 -6.24
C THR A 8 -1.43 0.58 -5.63
N GLY A 9 -2.21 1.45 -6.28
CA GLY A 9 -2.29 2.86 -5.88
C GLY A 9 -0.94 3.58 -6.06
N GLY A 10 -0.13 3.15 -7.03
CA GLY A 10 1.22 3.64 -7.26
C GLY A 10 1.30 5.04 -7.89
N SER A 11 0.17 5.65 -8.26
CA SER A 11 0.14 6.96 -8.92
C SER A 11 0.41 8.13 -7.99
N ARG A 12 0.14 8.00 -6.67
CA ARG A 12 0.23 9.11 -5.70
C ARG A 12 0.70 8.69 -4.32
N GLY A 13 1.03 9.69 -3.51
CA GLY A 13 1.28 9.57 -2.08
C GLY A 13 2.32 8.48 -1.77
N ILE A 14 1.99 7.61 -0.82
CA ILE A 14 2.87 6.51 -0.37
C ILE A 14 3.19 5.54 -1.51
N GLY A 15 2.20 5.20 -2.34
CA GLY A 15 2.40 4.31 -3.48
C GLY A 15 3.40 4.87 -4.50
N ARG A 16 3.25 6.15 -4.86
CA ARG A 16 4.23 6.85 -5.72
C ARG A 16 5.62 6.87 -5.12
N ALA A 17 5.74 7.30 -3.86
CA ALA A 17 7.04 7.36 -3.19
C ALA A 17 7.71 5.97 -3.12
N THR A 18 6.92 4.93 -2.87
CA THR A 18 7.39 3.54 -2.88
C THR A 18 7.87 3.10 -4.27
N ALA A 19 7.09 3.38 -5.31
CA ALA A 19 7.45 3.04 -6.69
C ALA A 19 8.77 3.70 -7.11
N LEU A 20 8.93 5.00 -6.84
CA LEU A 20 10.16 5.75 -7.15
C LEU A 20 11.37 5.22 -6.39
N LEU A 21 11.22 4.99 -5.08
CA LEU A 21 12.32 4.49 -4.25
C LEU A 21 12.76 3.07 -4.67
N LEU A 22 11.81 2.18 -4.94
CA LEU A 22 12.13 0.83 -5.38
C LEU A 22 12.79 0.83 -6.77
N ALA A 23 12.36 1.71 -7.68
CA ALA A 23 13.03 1.88 -8.97
C ALA A 23 14.49 2.32 -8.79
N ALA A 24 14.76 3.27 -7.88
CA ALA A 24 16.12 3.69 -7.55
C ALA A 24 16.97 2.55 -6.96
N HIS A 25 16.33 1.55 -6.33
CA HIS A 25 16.98 0.31 -5.87
C HIS A 25 17.05 -0.79 -6.95
N GLY A 26 16.76 -0.47 -8.22
CA GLY A 26 16.93 -1.38 -9.35
C GLY A 26 15.79 -2.39 -9.55
N TRP A 27 14.60 -2.12 -9.01
CA TRP A 27 13.41 -2.93 -9.27
C TRP A 27 12.74 -2.52 -10.59
N ASP A 28 12.19 -3.51 -11.30
CA ASP A 28 11.21 -3.29 -12.36
C ASP A 28 9.85 -2.98 -11.71
N ILE A 29 9.23 -1.86 -12.07
CA ILE A 29 8.03 -1.35 -11.38
C ILE A 29 6.78 -1.46 -12.25
N VAL A 30 5.74 -2.11 -11.73
CA VAL A 30 4.39 -2.03 -12.29
C VAL A 30 3.56 -1.07 -11.45
N VAL A 31 3.30 0.13 -11.99
CA VAL A 31 2.50 1.17 -11.34
C VAL A 31 1.03 0.92 -11.65
N ASN A 32 0.30 0.37 -10.67
CA ASN A 32 -1.15 0.22 -10.82
C ASN A 32 -1.90 1.49 -10.40
N TYR A 33 -2.92 1.83 -11.18
CA TYR A 33 -3.88 2.90 -10.90
C TYR A 33 -5.30 2.49 -11.33
N ALA A 34 -6.33 3.13 -10.77
CA ALA A 34 -7.72 2.93 -11.18
C ALA A 34 -8.19 4.02 -12.17
N ASN A 35 -8.09 5.28 -11.75
CA ASN A 35 -8.68 6.42 -12.47
C ASN A 35 -7.64 7.47 -12.94
N ASN A 36 -6.48 7.57 -12.29
CA ASN A 36 -5.54 8.67 -12.53
C ASN A 36 -4.40 8.27 -13.47
N HIS A 37 -4.72 8.13 -14.77
CA HIS A 37 -3.74 7.77 -15.79
C HIS A 37 -2.55 8.72 -15.83
N ASP A 38 -2.79 10.03 -15.84
CA ASP A 38 -1.71 11.02 -16.05
C ASP A 38 -0.72 11.06 -14.89
N GLU A 39 -1.20 10.93 -13.66
CA GLU A 39 -0.35 10.79 -12.47
C GLU A 39 0.48 9.51 -12.55
N ALA A 40 -0.13 8.37 -12.93
CA ALA A 40 0.60 7.11 -13.09
C ALA A 40 1.64 7.17 -14.22
N ALA A 41 1.29 7.79 -15.35
CA ALA A 41 2.19 8.01 -16.47
C ALA A 41 3.36 8.93 -16.10
N SER A 42 3.11 9.96 -15.28
CA SER A 42 4.17 10.82 -14.74
C SER A 42 5.15 10.04 -13.86
N VAL A 43 4.67 9.15 -12.99
CA VAL A 43 5.54 8.27 -12.19
C VAL A 43 6.40 7.37 -13.08
N VAL A 44 5.82 6.77 -14.12
CA VAL A 44 6.57 5.94 -15.07
C VAL A 44 7.63 6.77 -15.81
N ALA A 45 7.27 7.96 -16.30
CA ALA A 45 8.20 8.84 -17.00
C ALA A 45 9.37 9.26 -16.11
N GLU A 46 9.12 9.54 -14.83
CA GLU A 46 10.17 9.87 -13.86
C GLU A 46 11.11 8.68 -13.61
N ILE A 47 10.57 7.46 -13.43
CA ILE A 47 11.37 6.24 -13.25
C ILE A 47 12.26 6.00 -14.48
N VAL A 48 11.67 6.07 -15.68
CA VAL A 48 12.39 5.85 -16.94
C VAL A 48 13.43 6.94 -17.19
N GLY A 49 13.11 8.20 -16.87
CA GLY A 49 14.04 9.32 -16.95
C GLY A 49 15.27 9.19 -16.04
N GLN A 50 15.14 8.42 -14.95
CA GLN A 50 16.24 8.08 -14.04
C GLN A 50 16.94 6.76 -14.41
N GLY A 51 16.63 6.17 -15.57
CA GLY A 51 17.23 4.92 -16.06
C GLY A 51 16.62 3.64 -15.49
N GLY A 52 15.54 3.74 -14.72
CA GLY A 52 14.76 2.60 -14.26
C GLY A 52 13.80 2.06 -15.32
N ARG A 53 13.08 0.99 -14.98
CA ARG A 53 12.08 0.37 -15.85
C ARG A 53 10.74 0.35 -15.15
N ALA A 54 9.73 0.93 -15.78
CA ALA A 54 8.38 0.92 -15.26
C ALA A 54 7.32 0.90 -16.36
N ASN A 55 6.13 0.38 -16.03
CA ASN A 55 4.93 0.52 -16.83
C ASN A 55 3.73 0.86 -15.94
N ALA A 56 2.76 1.58 -16.50
CA ALA A 56 1.50 1.89 -15.83
C ALA A 56 0.43 0.89 -16.29
N VAL A 57 -0.32 0.33 -15.35
CA VAL A 57 -1.39 -0.63 -15.65
C VAL A 57 -2.67 -0.21 -14.94
N ARG A 58 -3.71 0.06 -15.73
CA ARG A 58 -5.04 0.32 -15.21
C ARG A 58 -5.68 -0.98 -14.72
N ALA A 59 -6.07 -1.01 -13.46
CA ALA A 59 -6.91 -2.06 -12.90
C ALA A 59 -7.60 -1.55 -11.62
N ASP A 60 -8.91 -1.76 -11.52
CA ASP A 60 -9.61 -1.65 -10.23
C ASP A 60 -9.24 -2.85 -9.36
N VAL A 61 -8.64 -2.57 -8.20
CA VAL A 61 -8.22 -3.60 -7.27
C VAL A 61 -9.40 -4.41 -6.72
N SER A 62 -10.59 -3.82 -6.64
CA SER A 62 -11.80 -4.49 -6.15
C SER A 62 -12.27 -5.62 -7.08
N SER A 63 -11.90 -5.55 -8.36
CA SER A 63 -12.19 -6.54 -9.40
C SER A 63 -11.13 -7.64 -9.41
N ALA A 64 -11.53 -8.87 -9.05
CA ALA A 64 -10.62 -10.01 -9.07
C ALA A 64 -10.10 -10.33 -10.49
N ALA A 65 -10.92 -10.09 -11.52
CA ALA A 65 -10.53 -10.29 -12.91
C ALA A 65 -9.47 -9.27 -13.36
N GLU A 66 -9.64 -8.00 -12.99
CA GLU A 66 -8.66 -6.96 -13.31
C GLU A 66 -7.37 -7.11 -12.50
N MET A 67 -7.44 -7.53 -11.23
CA MET A 67 -6.26 -7.87 -10.45
C MET A 67 -5.48 -9.03 -11.09
N LYS A 68 -6.16 -10.07 -11.57
CA LYS A 68 -5.51 -11.14 -12.32
C LYS A 68 -4.84 -10.60 -13.60
N ALA A 69 -5.54 -9.76 -14.36
CA ALA A 69 -5.01 -9.14 -15.57
C ALA A 69 -3.82 -8.21 -15.30
N LEU A 70 -3.78 -7.54 -14.14
CA LEU A 70 -2.63 -6.76 -13.67
C LEU A 70 -1.40 -7.66 -13.48
N PHE A 71 -1.55 -8.81 -12.82
CA PHE A 71 -0.45 -9.79 -12.70
C PHE A 71 -0.05 -10.38 -14.05
N ASP A 72 -1.00 -10.67 -14.94
CA ASP A 72 -0.71 -11.18 -16.30
C ASP A 72 0.14 -10.17 -17.08
N GLN A 73 -0.19 -8.87 -17.01
CA GLN A 73 0.56 -7.80 -17.67
C GLN A 73 1.93 -7.58 -17.05
N ALA A 74 2.04 -7.64 -15.71
CA ALA A 74 3.32 -7.59 -15.02
C ALA A 74 4.25 -8.73 -15.47
N GLU A 75 3.70 -9.95 -15.55
CA GLU A 75 4.43 -11.13 -15.99
C GLU A 75 4.85 -11.07 -17.46
N GLY A 76 3.99 -10.53 -18.32
CA GLY A 76 4.31 -10.30 -19.73
C GLY A 76 5.43 -9.27 -19.94
N ALA A 77 5.49 -8.21 -19.11
CA ALA A 77 6.47 -7.14 -19.25
C ALA A 77 7.84 -7.50 -18.66
N TYR A 78 7.87 -8.15 -17.49
CA TYR A 78 9.08 -8.30 -16.69
C TYR A 78 9.36 -9.75 -16.23
N GLY A 79 8.52 -10.71 -16.63
CA GLY A 79 8.60 -12.08 -16.13
C GLY A 79 8.05 -12.23 -14.71
N LYS A 80 8.48 -13.25 -13.98
CA LYS A 80 7.89 -13.59 -12.68
C LYS A 80 7.94 -12.41 -11.69
N VAL A 81 6.82 -12.16 -11.02
CA VAL A 81 6.70 -11.12 -10.00
C VAL A 81 7.41 -11.55 -8.71
N ASN A 82 8.19 -10.64 -8.12
CA ASN A 82 8.90 -10.88 -6.86
C ASN A 82 8.16 -10.33 -5.65
N ALA A 83 7.47 -9.21 -5.83
CA ALA A 83 6.78 -8.55 -4.73
C ALA A 83 5.45 -7.90 -5.11
N LEU A 84 4.59 -7.78 -4.11
CA LEU A 84 3.36 -6.99 -4.17
C LEU A 84 3.38 -5.95 -3.03
N VAL A 85 3.11 -4.69 -3.37
CA VAL A 85 2.79 -3.62 -2.42
C VAL A 85 1.34 -3.19 -2.63
N SER A 86 0.50 -3.43 -1.63
CA SER A 86 -0.90 -2.99 -1.64
C SER A 86 -1.03 -1.63 -0.94
N SER A 87 -0.95 -0.54 -1.71
CA SER A 87 -1.08 0.84 -1.20
C SER A 87 -2.38 1.53 -1.63
N ALA A 88 -3.17 0.95 -2.55
CA ALA A 88 -4.48 1.46 -2.90
C ALA A 88 -5.40 1.51 -1.67
N GLY A 89 -6.11 2.62 -1.51
CA GLY A 89 -7.07 2.77 -0.43
C GLY A 89 -7.74 4.13 -0.43
N ILE A 90 -8.92 4.18 0.18
CA ILE A 90 -9.70 5.39 0.40
C ILE A 90 -10.08 5.53 1.87
N ILE A 91 -10.47 6.74 2.26
CA ILE A 91 -10.97 7.02 3.60
C ILE A 91 -12.22 7.89 3.53
N ARG A 92 -13.29 7.44 4.18
CA ARG A 92 -14.51 8.23 4.36
C ARG A 92 -14.91 8.23 5.84
N PRO A 93 -14.43 9.21 6.62
CA PRO A 93 -14.82 9.33 8.01
C PRO A 93 -16.34 9.58 8.11
N SER A 94 -17.04 8.72 8.84
CA SER A 94 -18.46 8.87 9.15
C SER A 94 -18.78 8.16 10.48
N PRO A 95 -19.48 8.82 11.43
CA PRO A 95 -20.08 8.12 12.57
C PRO A 95 -20.95 6.96 12.09
N ILE A 96 -20.97 5.84 12.82
CA ILE A 96 -21.71 4.63 12.40
C ILE A 96 -23.20 4.93 12.16
N LYS A 97 -23.80 5.82 12.95
CA LYS A 97 -25.22 6.22 12.79
C LYS A 97 -25.52 7.00 11.50
N ASP A 98 -24.49 7.59 10.88
CA ASP A 98 -24.60 8.44 9.68
C ASP A 98 -23.93 7.77 8.46
N LEU A 99 -23.61 6.47 8.57
CA LEU A 99 -22.97 5.70 7.52
C LEU A 99 -23.97 5.41 6.40
N ASP A 100 -23.64 5.82 5.18
CA ASP A 100 -24.37 5.41 3.99
C ASP A 100 -23.80 4.12 3.38
N ASP A 101 -24.67 3.32 2.76
CA ASP A 101 -24.32 2.02 2.20
C ASP A 101 -23.31 2.11 1.04
N ALA A 102 -23.31 3.23 0.29
CA ALA A 102 -22.39 3.42 -0.81
C ALA A 102 -20.95 3.66 -0.30
N GLY A 103 -20.79 4.54 0.70
CA GLY A 103 -19.52 4.81 1.36
C GLY A 103 -18.99 3.62 2.17
N LEU A 104 -19.88 2.79 2.72
CA LEU A 104 -19.51 1.49 3.29
C LEU A 104 -18.96 0.56 2.20
N SER A 105 -19.72 0.34 1.14
CA SER A 105 -19.37 -0.58 0.05
C SER A 105 -18.06 -0.18 -0.61
N GLU A 106 -17.87 1.10 -0.91
CA GLU A 106 -16.65 1.60 -1.56
C GLU A 106 -15.39 1.36 -0.70
N GLN A 107 -15.48 1.58 0.62
CA GLN A 107 -14.37 1.32 1.54
C GLN A 107 -14.07 -0.17 1.67
N LEU A 108 -15.10 -1.02 1.77
CA LEU A 108 -14.93 -2.48 1.80
C LEU A 108 -14.32 -3.00 0.49
N ASP A 109 -14.81 -2.51 -0.65
CA ASP A 109 -14.38 -2.97 -1.97
C ASP A 109 -12.96 -2.54 -2.29
N THR A 110 -12.61 -1.28 -2.01
CA THR A 110 -11.25 -0.79 -2.27
C THR A 110 -10.25 -1.29 -1.25
N ASN A 111 -10.51 -1.05 0.05
CA ASN A 111 -9.49 -1.27 1.09
C ASN A 111 -9.34 -2.75 1.44
N LEU A 112 -10.46 -3.48 1.54
CA LEU A 112 -10.45 -4.87 2.00
C LEU A 112 -10.45 -5.85 0.84
N ARG A 113 -11.49 -5.85 -0.01
CA ARG A 113 -11.61 -6.77 -1.15
C ARG A 113 -10.43 -6.58 -2.10
N GLY A 114 -10.04 -5.34 -2.38
CA GLY A 114 -8.87 -5.04 -3.21
C GLY A 114 -7.56 -5.62 -2.69
N THR A 115 -7.30 -5.45 -1.40
CA THR A 115 -6.12 -6.05 -0.75
C THR A 115 -6.18 -7.59 -0.76
N ILE A 116 -7.36 -8.18 -0.50
CA ILE A 116 -7.56 -9.63 -0.57
C ILE A 116 -7.29 -10.16 -1.98
N ASN A 117 -7.77 -9.50 -3.02
CA ASN A 117 -7.53 -9.89 -4.41
C ASN A 117 -6.02 -9.89 -4.72
N GLY A 118 -5.32 -8.83 -4.31
CA GLY A 118 -3.86 -8.74 -4.48
C GLY A 118 -3.13 -9.84 -3.72
N MET A 119 -3.41 -10.02 -2.43
CA MET A 119 -2.83 -11.10 -1.61
C MET A 119 -3.08 -12.48 -2.22
N ARG A 120 -4.29 -12.74 -2.72
CA ARG A 120 -4.67 -14.01 -3.34
C ARG A 120 -3.89 -14.30 -4.62
N GLU A 121 -3.77 -13.32 -5.52
CA GLU A 121 -2.98 -13.49 -6.74
C GLU A 121 -1.49 -13.61 -6.42
N ALA A 122 -0.98 -12.83 -5.47
CA ALA A 122 0.40 -12.93 -5.04
C ALA A 122 0.72 -14.31 -4.45
N ALA A 123 -0.12 -14.81 -3.56
CA ALA A 123 0.00 -16.14 -2.94
C ALA A 123 0.06 -17.29 -3.96
N ARG A 124 -0.58 -17.12 -5.12
CA ARG A 124 -0.57 -18.09 -6.22
C ARG A 124 0.64 -17.98 -7.12
N ARG A 125 1.18 -16.76 -7.32
CA ARG A 125 1.99 -16.46 -8.52
C ARG A 125 3.40 -15.94 -8.26
N ILE A 126 3.62 -15.17 -7.19
CA ILE A 126 4.96 -14.59 -6.95
C ILE A 126 5.98 -15.71 -6.71
N VAL A 127 7.26 -15.43 -6.95
CA VAL A 127 8.32 -16.42 -6.75
C VAL A 127 8.45 -16.85 -5.29
N ASP A 128 8.98 -18.06 -5.08
CA ASP A 128 9.45 -18.47 -3.76
C ASP A 128 10.57 -17.53 -3.30
N GLY A 129 10.58 -17.20 -2.01
CA GLY A 129 11.42 -16.11 -1.50
C GLY A 129 10.87 -14.71 -1.82
N GLY A 130 9.65 -14.57 -2.33
CA GLY A 130 8.98 -13.30 -2.62
C GLY A 130 8.56 -12.51 -1.36
N ARG A 131 7.92 -11.35 -1.57
CA ARG A 131 7.56 -10.40 -0.51
C ARG A 131 6.18 -9.78 -0.74
N ILE A 132 5.34 -9.73 0.28
CA ILE A 132 4.04 -9.06 0.24
C ILE A 132 4.01 -8.01 1.35
N VAL A 133 3.72 -6.76 0.98
CA VAL A 133 3.55 -5.66 1.94
C VAL A 133 2.23 -4.95 1.68
N SER A 134 1.44 -4.72 2.73
CA SER A 134 0.19 -3.98 2.63
C SER A 134 0.18 -2.76 3.55
N ILE A 135 -0.50 -1.69 3.13
CA ILE A 135 -0.64 -0.48 3.95
C ILE A 135 -1.87 -0.61 4.87
N SER A 136 -1.60 -0.77 6.17
CA SER A 136 -2.54 -0.63 7.29
C SER A 136 -2.61 0.85 7.74
N SER A 137 -2.91 1.12 9.01
CA SER A 137 -2.99 2.47 9.57
C SER A 137 -2.79 2.47 11.09
N THR A 138 -2.07 3.47 11.59
CA THR A 138 -1.95 3.74 13.04
C THR A 138 -3.29 4.15 13.67
N THR A 139 -4.30 4.53 12.88
CA THR A 139 -5.64 4.89 13.39
C THR A 139 -6.31 3.77 14.18
N LEU A 140 -5.88 2.50 14.02
CA LEU A 140 -6.32 1.37 14.84
C LEU A 140 -5.93 1.48 16.31
N ALA A 141 -4.79 2.13 16.60
CA ALA A 141 -4.37 2.37 17.97
C ALA A 141 -5.03 3.62 18.56
N LEU A 142 -5.37 4.60 17.72
CA LEU A 142 -5.93 5.88 18.13
C LEU A 142 -7.46 5.87 18.26
N ASN A 143 -8.15 5.01 17.50
CA ASN A 143 -9.60 4.85 17.48
C ASN A 143 -10.42 6.18 17.45
N PRO A 144 -10.11 7.11 16.51
CA PRO A 144 -10.82 8.38 16.46
C PRO A 144 -12.30 8.16 16.05
N PRO A 145 -13.24 8.96 16.59
CA PRO A 145 -14.63 8.95 16.15
C PRO A 145 -14.75 9.12 14.63
N GLY A 146 -15.67 8.37 14.02
CA GLY A 146 -15.92 8.39 12.57
C GLY A 146 -15.02 7.47 11.75
N TYR A 147 -13.99 6.84 12.33
CA TYR A 147 -13.08 5.95 11.59
C TYR A 147 -13.46 4.48 11.68
N GLY A 148 -14.64 4.14 12.20
CA GLY A 148 -15.05 2.75 12.49
C GLY A 148 -14.90 1.80 11.29
N ILE A 149 -15.48 2.16 10.14
CA ILE A 149 -15.40 1.33 8.92
C ILE A 149 -13.98 1.27 8.36
N TYR A 150 -13.30 2.42 8.25
CA TYR A 150 -11.91 2.47 7.79
C TYR A 150 -11.00 1.59 8.66
N ASN A 151 -11.08 1.74 9.99
CA ASN A 151 -10.37 0.91 10.95
C ASN A 151 -10.74 -0.57 10.80
N ALA A 152 -12.02 -0.92 10.64
CA ALA A 152 -12.41 -2.31 10.41
C ALA A 152 -11.71 -2.90 9.17
N THR A 153 -11.64 -2.15 8.06
CA THR A 153 -10.92 -2.60 6.85
C THR A 153 -9.43 -2.80 7.10
N LYS A 154 -8.77 -1.89 7.83
CA LYS A 154 -7.33 -1.98 8.11
C LYS A 154 -7.00 -3.06 9.14
N ALA A 155 -7.85 -3.27 10.15
CA ALA A 155 -7.71 -4.36 11.11
C ALA A 155 -7.80 -5.74 10.41
N ALA A 156 -8.70 -5.88 9.43
CA ALA A 156 -8.80 -7.10 8.63
C ALA A 156 -7.51 -7.36 7.82
N ILE A 157 -6.89 -6.33 7.25
CA ILE A 157 -5.58 -6.46 6.57
C ILE A 157 -4.51 -6.98 7.52
N GLU A 158 -4.44 -6.47 8.76
CA GLU A 158 -3.46 -6.96 9.74
C GLU A 158 -3.70 -8.40 10.16
N ALA A 159 -4.97 -8.81 10.31
CA ALA A 159 -5.33 -10.19 10.59
C ALA A 159 -4.92 -11.12 9.45
N LEU A 160 -5.25 -10.76 8.21
CA LEU A 160 -4.90 -11.52 7.01
C LEU A 160 -3.38 -11.61 6.82
N THR A 161 -2.64 -10.54 7.11
CA THR A 161 -1.16 -10.51 7.06
C THR A 161 -0.56 -11.62 7.92
N ARG A 162 -1.01 -11.75 9.18
CA ARG A 162 -0.51 -12.75 10.12
C ARG A 162 -0.84 -14.19 9.71
N VAL A 163 -2.01 -14.41 9.10
CA VAL A 163 -2.43 -15.73 8.63
C VAL A 163 -1.67 -16.11 7.36
N LEU A 164 -1.66 -15.24 6.36
CA LEU A 164 -1.01 -15.49 5.07
C LEU A 164 0.51 -15.69 5.21
N ALA A 165 1.15 -14.99 6.16
CA ALA A 165 2.54 -15.21 6.52
C ALA A 165 2.86 -16.68 6.90
N LYS A 166 1.91 -17.36 7.57
CA LYS A 166 2.04 -18.77 7.95
C LYS A 166 1.74 -19.69 6.77
N GLU A 167 0.69 -19.38 6.01
CA GLU A 167 0.30 -20.16 4.82
C GLU A 167 1.42 -20.21 3.76
N LEU A 168 2.19 -19.12 3.62
CA LEU A 168 3.25 -19.01 2.62
C LEU A 168 4.67 -19.29 3.16
N GLY A 169 4.78 -19.72 4.43
CA GLY A 169 6.07 -19.94 5.09
C GLY A 169 6.94 -20.99 4.39
N SER A 170 6.35 -22.09 3.89
CA SER A 170 7.07 -23.13 3.15
C SER A 170 7.71 -22.63 1.84
N ARG A 171 7.13 -21.57 1.27
CA ARG A 171 7.64 -20.90 0.05
C ARG A 171 8.64 -19.80 0.37
N ARG A 172 8.97 -19.58 1.65
CA ARG A 172 9.85 -18.51 2.15
C ARG A 172 9.40 -17.11 1.71
N ILE A 173 8.10 -16.92 1.50
CA ILE A 173 7.52 -15.61 1.20
C ILE A 173 7.22 -14.92 2.53
N THR A 174 7.68 -13.67 2.68
CA THR A 174 7.30 -12.86 3.84
C THR A 174 6.06 -12.04 3.52
N VAL A 175 5.17 -11.89 4.51
CA VAL A 175 3.95 -11.09 4.42
C VAL A 175 3.91 -10.16 5.62
N ASN A 176 3.94 -8.86 5.37
CA ASN A 176 3.96 -7.84 6.42
C ASN A 176 2.99 -6.70 6.09
N ALA A 177 2.68 -5.89 7.08
CA ALA A 177 1.94 -4.64 6.90
C ALA A 177 2.74 -3.47 7.47
N VAL A 178 2.59 -2.30 6.85
CA VAL A 178 3.08 -1.03 7.39
C VAL A 178 1.87 -0.22 7.80
N ALA A 179 1.87 0.34 9.01
CA ALA A 179 0.79 1.13 9.59
C ALA A 179 1.26 2.58 9.79
N PRO A 180 1.14 3.44 8.77
CA PRO A 180 1.56 4.84 8.85
C PRO A 180 0.80 5.62 9.92
N GLY A 181 1.45 6.65 10.46
CA GLY A 181 0.77 7.76 11.13
C GLY A 181 0.12 8.74 10.12
N PRO A 182 -0.21 9.97 10.55
CA PRO A 182 -0.52 11.07 9.64
C PRO A 182 0.63 11.31 8.65
N VAL A 183 0.35 11.18 7.35
CA VAL A 183 1.32 11.42 6.26
C VAL A 183 0.78 12.48 5.32
N GLU A 184 1.62 13.43 4.93
CA GLU A 184 1.28 14.48 3.99
C GLU A 184 1.06 13.89 2.58
N THR A 185 -0.19 13.56 2.30
CA THR A 185 -0.67 13.04 1.01
C THR A 185 -1.97 13.72 0.68
N ASP A 186 -2.33 13.82 -0.61
CA ASP A 186 -3.64 14.35 -1.02
C ASP A 186 -4.80 13.65 -0.33
N LEU A 187 -4.70 12.31 -0.16
CA LEU A 187 -5.68 11.49 0.56
C LEU A 187 -5.88 11.98 2.01
N PHE A 188 -4.81 12.46 2.65
CA PHE A 188 -4.84 12.91 4.04
C PHE A 188 -5.20 14.38 4.18
N VAL A 189 -4.66 15.28 3.35
CA VAL A 189 -4.83 16.73 3.53
C VAL A 189 -6.11 17.27 2.92
N THR A 190 -6.67 16.59 1.90
CA THR A 190 -7.92 17.02 1.25
C THR A 190 -9.07 17.03 2.25
N GLY A 191 -9.79 18.15 2.32
CA GLY A 191 -10.93 18.34 3.21
C GLY A 191 -10.56 18.68 4.66
N LYS A 192 -9.28 18.92 4.98
CA LYS A 192 -8.84 19.42 6.29
C LYS A 192 -8.40 20.87 6.20
N SER A 193 -8.73 21.65 7.24
CA SER A 193 -8.21 23.01 7.40
C SER A 193 -6.72 23.00 7.79
N PRO A 194 -5.97 24.08 7.51
CA PRO A 194 -4.58 24.20 7.95
C PRO A 194 -4.41 24.02 9.47
N ALA A 195 -5.37 24.48 10.27
CA ALA A 195 -5.35 24.32 11.72
C ALA A 195 -5.53 22.85 12.16
N GLU A 196 -6.35 22.07 11.44
CA GLU A 196 -6.47 20.63 11.70
C GLU A 196 -5.19 19.88 11.30
N ILE A 197 -4.60 20.23 10.16
CA ILE A 197 -3.33 19.67 9.70
C ILE A 197 -2.23 19.93 10.72
N ASP A 198 -2.08 21.18 11.17
CA ASP A 198 -1.09 21.54 12.19
C ASP A 198 -1.34 20.80 13.50
N ARG A 199 -2.59 20.77 14.00
CA ARG A 199 -2.93 20.00 15.20
C ARG A 199 -2.52 18.53 15.10
N MET A 200 -2.74 17.90 13.94
CA MET A 200 -2.36 16.50 13.71
C MET A 200 -0.84 16.33 13.61
N ALA A 201 -0.11 17.30 13.02
CA ALA A 201 1.34 17.31 13.01
C ALA A 201 1.92 17.42 14.42
N GLN A 202 1.33 18.27 15.27
CA GLN A 202 1.75 18.45 16.67
C GLN A 202 1.42 17.25 17.57
N ALA A 203 0.54 16.34 17.14
CA ALA A 203 0.15 15.18 17.94
C ALA A 203 1.29 14.15 18.07
N ALA A 204 2.09 13.95 17.02
CA ALA A 204 3.24 13.06 17.08
C ALA A 204 4.40 13.70 17.88
N PRO A 205 5.20 12.94 18.64
CA PRO A 205 6.42 13.44 19.28
C PRO A 205 7.36 14.22 18.35
N PHE A 206 7.43 13.84 17.07
CA PHE A 206 8.28 14.50 16.07
C PHE A 206 7.73 15.84 15.54
N LYS A 207 6.53 16.28 15.96
CA LYS A 207 5.94 17.59 15.66
C LYS A 207 5.87 17.95 14.17
N ARG A 208 5.71 16.94 13.32
CA ARG A 208 5.49 17.08 11.87
C ARG A 208 4.58 15.95 11.38
N LEU A 209 3.96 16.15 10.21
CA LEU A 209 3.44 15.03 9.46
C LEU A 209 4.60 14.16 8.96
N GLY A 210 4.35 12.86 8.85
CA GLY A 210 5.18 11.97 8.05
C GLY A 210 5.18 12.43 6.59
N GLN A 211 6.28 12.18 5.89
CA GLN A 211 6.36 12.32 4.44
C GLN A 211 6.14 10.95 3.80
N PRO A 212 5.60 10.87 2.56
CA PRO A 212 5.44 9.59 1.87
C PRO A 212 6.73 8.76 1.82
N GLN A 213 7.88 9.42 1.73
CA GLN A 213 9.21 8.82 1.76
C GLN A 213 9.51 8.11 3.09
N ASP A 214 9.09 8.67 4.24
CA ASP A 214 9.28 8.01 5.55
C ASP A 214 8.65 6.61 5.57
N ILE A 215 7.54 6.42 4.85
CA ILE A 215 6.84 5.14 4.74
C ILE A 215 7.46 4.26 3.66
N ALA A 216 7.83 4.84 2.52
CA ALA A 216 8.48 4.13 1.41
C ALA A 216 9.76 3.43 1.86
N GLU A 217 10.57 4.06 2.72
CA GLU A 217 11.79 3.45 3.28
C GLU A 217 11.49 2.18 4.11
N VAL A 218 10.43 2.21 4.93
CA VAL A 218 10.01 1.03 5.70
C VAL A 218 9.53 -0.08 4.77
N VAL A 219 8.79 0.25 3.72
CA VAL A 219 8.36 -0.72 2.70
C VAL A 219 9.58 -1.30 1.98
N ALA A 220 10.53 -0.47 1.54
CA ALA A 220 11.74 -0.91 0.87
C ALA A 220 12.59 -1.84 1.75
N PHE A 221 12.72 -1.54 3.05
CA PHE A 221 13.33 -2.44 4.01
C PHE A 221 12.63 -3.81 4.05
N LEU A 222 11.29 -3.83 4.17
CA LEU A 222 10.52 -5.07 4.22
C LEU A 222 10.58 -5.90 2.92
N LEU A 223 10.82 -5.26 1.77
CA LEU A 223 11.05 -5.94 0.50
C LEU A 223 12.50 -6.39 0.28
N SER A 224 13.44 -5.92 1.10
CA SER A 224 14.86 -6.25 1.00
C SER A 224 15.20 -7.65 1.55
N ASP A 225 16.43 -8.09 1.31
CA ASP A 225 16.94 -9.34 1.88
C ASP A 225 17.24 -9.21 3.38
N ALA A 226 17.53 -7.99 3.86
CA ALA A 226 17.77 -7.72 5.28
C ALA A 226 16.53 -8.01 6.16
N ALA A 227 15.33 -7.89 5.58
CA ALA A 227 14.07 -8.22 6.25
C ALA A 227 13.65 -9.69 6.07
N GLY A 228 14.54 -10.59 5.63
CA GLY A 228 14.21 -12.01 5.39
C GLY A 228 13.69 -12.76 6.62
N TRP A 229 13.92 -12.24 7.83
CA TRP A 229 13.40 -12.78 9.09
C TRP A 229 12.20 -12.01 9.67
N VAL A 230 11.76 -10.94 9.00
CA VAL A 230 10.60 -10.15 9.38
C VAL A 230 9.39 -10.69 8.63
N ASN A 231 8.52 -11.44 9.32
CA ASN A 231 7.35 -12.06 8.71
C ASN A 231 6.13 -12.02 9.64
N GLY A 232 4.95 -11.73 9.10
CA GLY A 232 3.70 -11.61 9.84
C GLY A 232 3.62 -10.36 10.72
N GLN A 233 4.46 -9.35 10.47
CA GLN A 233 4.58 -8.17 11.32
C GLN A 233 3.73 -7.00 10.83
N VAL A 234 3.32 -6.15 11.76
CA VAL A 234 2.72 -4.85 11.49
C VAL A 234 3.69 -3.79 12.02
N VAL A 235 4.37 -3.09 11.11
CA VAL A 235 5.34 -2.06 11.47
C VAL A 235 4.65 -0.71 11.51
N ARG A 236 4.56 -0.09 12.69
CA ARG A 236 4.02 1.27 12.84
C ARG A 236 5.10 2.30 12.54
N ALA A 237 4.88 3.09 11.49
CA ALA A 237 5.77 4.19 11.09
C ALA A 237 5.02 5.51 11.29
N ASN A 238 5.01 6.01 12.53
CA ASN A 238 4.06 7.02 12.98
C ASN A 238 4.66 8.14 13.85
N GLY A 239 6.00 8.28 13.86
CA GLY A 239 6.69 9.33 14.61
C GLY A 239 6.55 9.22 16.13
N GLY A 240 6.19 8.03 16.66
CA GLY A 240 5.99 7.78 18.09
C GLY A 240 4.57 8.11 18.58
N LEU A 241 3.60 8.20 17.68
CA LEU A 241 2.24 8.61 18.01
C LEU A 241 1.44 7.54 18.80
N ALA A 242 1.68 6.25 18.54
CA ALA A 242 0.95 5.13 19.15
C ALA A 242 1.74 3.82 19.15
#